data_AF-Q0UDB5-F1
#
_entry.id   AF-Q0UDB5-F1
#
_cell.length_a   1.000
_cell.length_b   1.000
_cell.length_c   1.000
_cell.angle_alpha   90.00
_cell.angle_beta   90.00
_cell.angle_gamma   90.00
#
_symmetry.space_group_name_H-M   'P 1'
#
loop_
_entity.id
_entity.type
_entity.pdbx_description
1 polymer ?
#
loop_
_entity_poly.entity_id
_entity_poly.type
_entity_poly.pdbx_seq_one_letter_code
_entity_poly.pdbx_strand_id
1 'polypeptide(L)'
;MRYQMASDVLNTFRYFPAIKELLLWYNASNEAGVVPAPLQVDAILAIESIVDKHNLGHAPPSPQLISQVLECTSRPFTLAQNLEPRDFHILCSGENLRFETIGFLLATAGRSLTFGFVPDLLNDPANRALKSQFTDELLRASTTCLFLCTMLATVNDITVWMYYENYLFTTMMCGYAGPPSWRRLGELSTQIYALGIHKESTSANVPLWLRETRKRLFTSSYNQDKAISTFLGRPIRISKRHTDISLPLDISDEETVGDRAGWLEHGWQMAKGFMD
;
A
#
# COMPACT_ATOMS: atom_id res chain seq x y z
N MET A 1 10.18 -19.77 -12.61
CA MET A 1 9.76 -18.36 -12.79
C MET A 1 9.28 -17.73 -11.47
N ARG A 2 8.17 -18.17 -10.85
CA ARG A 2 7.64 -17.58 -9.60
C ARG A 2 8.65 -17.55 -8.44
N TYR A 3 9.37 -18.65 -8.24
CA TYR A 3 10.39 -18.76 -7.20
C TYR A 3 11.53 -17.74 -7.37
N GLN A 4 12.00 -17.53 -8.60
CA GLN A 4 13.05 -16.54 -8.88
C GLN A 4 12.54 -15.12 -8.60
N MET A 5 11.35 -14.78 -9.09
CA MET A 5 10.72 -13.47 -8.83
C MET A 5 10.56 -13.20 -7.33
N ALA A 6 10.14 -14.21 -6.56
CA ALA A 6 10.00 -14.14 -5.12
C ALA A 6 11.36 -13.90 -4.43
N SER A 7 12.39 -14.65 -4.84
CA SER A 7 13.76 -14.45 -4.36
C SER A 7 14.28 -13.05 -4.65
N ASP A 8 14.07 -12.54 -5.87
CA ASP A 8 14.57 -11.23 -6.29
C ASP A 8 13.94 -10.09 -5.47
N VAL A 9 12.63 -10.19 -5.20
CA VAL A 9 11.91 -9.23 -4.35
C VAL A 9 12.42 -9.27 -2.91
N LEU A 10 12.55 -10.46 -2.32
CA LEU A 10 13.01 -10.60 -0.94
C LEU A 10 14.47 -10.15 -0.77
N ASN A 11 15.29 -10.29 -1.81
CA ASN A 11 16.66 -9.80 -1.83
C ASN A 11 16.76 -8.27 -1.73
N THR A 12 15.68 -7.52 -2.01
CA THR A 12 15.63 -6.07 -1.79
C THR A 12 15.78 -5.70 -0.30
N PHE A 13 15.45 -6.61 0.62
CA PHE A 13 15.66 -6.41 2.06
C PHE A 13 17.12 -6.36 2.50
N ARG A 14 18.09 -6.57 1.61
CA ARG A 14 19.49 -6.20 1.89
C ARG A 14 19.67 -4.70 2.20
N TYR A 15 18.72 -3.86 1.77
CA TYR A 15 18.65 -2.44 2.10
C TYR A 15 17.60 -2.12 3.16
N PHE A 16 17.21 -3.10 4.00
CA PHE A 16 16.13 -2.93 4.96
C PHE A 16 16.26 -1.69 5.88
N PRO A 17 17.45 -1.34 6.42
CA PRO A 17 17.58 -0.11 7.22
C PRO A 17 17.12 1.15 6.47
N ALA A 18 17.52 1.31 5.21
CA ALA A 18 17.10 2.44 4.38
C ALA A 18 15.61 2.38 4.02
N ILE A 19 15.07 1.20 3.75
CA ILE A 19 13.62 1.00 3.49
C ILE A 19 12.80 1.39 4.72
N LYS A 20 13.23 0.96 5.91
CA LYS A 20 12.60 1.29 7.18
C LYS A 20 12.63 2.80 7.43
N GLU A 21 13.78 3.45 7.25
CA GLU A 21 13.91 4.90 7.41
C GLU A 21 13.00 5.68 6.45
N LEU A 22 12.95 5.27 5.17
CA LEU A 22 12.06 5.86 4.16
C LEU A 22 10.58 5.77 4.58
N LEU A 23 10.16 4.60 5.06
CA LEU A 23 8.78 4.36 5.48
C LEU A 23 8.42 5.13 6.75
N LEU A 24 9.30 5.17 7.75
CA LEU A 24 9.06 5.94 8.97
C LEU A 24 8.98 7.43 8.66
N TRP A 25 9.87 7.94 7.81
CA TRP A 25 9.82 9.34 7.37
C TRP A 25 8.55 9.66 6.59
N TYR A 26 8.14 8.79 5.65
CA TYR A 26 6.90 8.96 4.89
C TYR A 26 5.70 9.07 5.82
N ASN A 27 5.56 8.12 6.73
CA ASN A 27 4.40 8.04 7.61
C ASN A 27 4.39 9.18 8.66
N ALA A 28 5.56 9.71 9.03
CA ALA A 28 5.64 10.89 9.89
C ALA A 28 5.37 12.22 9.16
N SER A 29 5.53 12.26 7.83
CA SER A 29 5.48 13.51 7.04
C SER A 29 4.27 13.61 6.11
N ASN A 30 3.57 12.50 5.84
CA ASN A 30 2.50 12.45 4.85
C ASN A 30 1.11 12.54 5.50
N GLU A 31 0.52 13.73 5.45
CA GLU A 31 -0.85 13.97 5.94
C GLU A 31 -1.94 13.57 4.94
N ALA A 32 -1.57 13.24 3.69
CA ALA A 32 -2.51 12.89 2.61
C ALA A 32 -2.55 11.37 2.32
N GLY A 33 -2.13 10.54 3.27
CA GLY A 33 -2.14 9.08 3.15
C GLY A 33 -3.55 8.51 3.06
N VAL A 34 -3.77 7.56 2.14
CA VAL A 34 -5.05 6.84 2.05
C VAL A 34 -5.12 5.63 2.98
N VAL A 35 -3.96 5.08 3.36
CA VAL A 35 -3.81 4.01 4.36
C VAL A 35 -3.24 4.63 5.63
N PRO A 36 -3.89 4.43 6.80
CA PRO A 36 -3.43 4.99 8.05
C PRO A 36 -1.97 4.66 8.36
N ALA A 37 -1.18 5.68 8.69
CA ALA A 37 0.24 5.57 8.97
C ALA A 37 0.61 4.48 10.00
N PRO A 38 -0.10 4.32 11.13
CA PRO A 38 0.23 3.30 12.13
C PRO A 38 0.22 1.87 11.56
N LEU A 39 -0.66 1.56 10.59
CA LEU A 39 -0.72 0.24 9.96
C LEU A 39 0.56 -0.08 9.16
N GLN A 40 1.15 0.93 8.52
CA GLN A 40 2.40 0.75 7.78
C GLN A 40 3.59 0.65 8.71
N VAL A 41 3.60 1.46 9.78
CA VAL A 41 4.64 1.47 10.81
C VAL A 41 4.70 0.12 11.52
N ASP A 42 3.55 -0.40 11.98
CA ASP A 42 3.48 -1.71 12.64
C ASP A 42 3.97 -2.83 11.70
N ALA A 43 3.57 -2.78 10.43
CA ALA A 43 3.99 -3.77 9.44
C ALA A 43 5.50 -3.75 9.17
N ILE A 44 6.12 -2.57 9.02
CA ILE A 44 7.57 -2.50 8.77
C ILE A 44 8.38 -2.90 10.00
N LEU A 45 7.91 -2.54 11.20
CA LEU A 45 8.55 -2.97 12.45
C LEU A 45 8.46 -4.48 12.64
N ALA A 46 7.33 -5.10 12.31
CA ALA A 46 7.20 -6.55 12.38
C ALA A 46 8.07 -7.29 11.35
N ILE A 47 8.31 -6.71 10.16
CA ILE A 47 9.20 -7.29 9.14
C ILE A 47 10.66 -7.33 9.61
N GLU A 48 11.09 -6.41 10.46
CA GLU A 48 12.46 -6.40 11.01
C GLU A 48 12.81 -7.74 11.67
N SER A 49 11.88 -8.34 12.40
CA SER A 49 12.07 -9.66 13.00
C SER A 49 12.39 -10.77 11.98
N ILE A 50 11.81 -10.70 10.78
CA ILE A 50 12.05 -11.64 9.68
C ILE A 50 13.41 -11.37 9.03
N VAL A 51 13.74 -10.09 8.84
CA VAL A 51 15.03 -9.65 8.30
C VAL A 51 16.17 -10.16 9.17
N ASP A 52 16.04 -10.00 10.49
CA ASP A 52 17.04 -10.45 11.47
C ASP A 52 17.12 -11.97 11.53
N LYS A 53 15.98 -12.66 11.66
CA LYS A 53 15.89 -14.13 11.71
C LYS A 53 16.55 -14.81 10.51
N HIS A 54 16.40 -14.21 9.32
CA HIS A 54 16.94 -14.76 8.08
C HIS A 54 18.23 -14.07 7.62
N ASN A 55 18.77 -13.13 8.40
CA ASN A 55 19.97 -12.36 8.10
C ASN A 55 19.97 -11.71 6.70
N LEU A 56 18.83 -11.13 6.29
CA LEU A 56 18.63 -10.64 4.92
C LEU A 56 19.49 -9.42 4.56
N GLY A 57 20.08 -8.76 5.55
CA GLY A 57 21.08 -7.70 5.35
C GLY A 57 22.41 -8.20 4.78
N HIS A 58 22.74 -9.48 5.00
CA HIS A 58 24.05 -10.05 4.68
C HIS A 58 23.99 -11.37 3.91
N ALA A 59 22.83 -12.03 3.86
CA ALA A 59 22.63 -13.29 3.18
C ALA A 59 21.44 -13.22 2.20
N PRO A 60 21.50 -13.95 1.07
CA PRO A 60 20.35 -14.07 0.18
C PRO A 60 19.18 -14.76 0.91
N PRO A 61 17.92 -14.52 0.48
CA PRO A 61 16.75 -15.13 1.10
C PRO A 61 16.80 -16.66 1.00
N SER A 62 16.56 -17.34 2.13
CA SER A 62 16.60 -18.80 2.16
C SER A 62 15.42 -19.43 1.41
N PRO A 63 15.56 -20.67 0.90
CA PRO A 63 14.46 -21.39 0.26
C PRO A 63 13.22 -21.56 1.15
N GLN A 64 13.44 -21.68 2.46
CA GLN A 64 12.38 -21.78 3.45
C GLN A 64 11.58 -20.47 3.53
N LEU A 65 12.26 -19.32 3.60
CA LEU A 65 11.59 -18.02 3.62
C LEU A 65 10.81 -17.77 2.33
N ILE A 66 11.42 -18.05 1.17
CA ILE A 66 10.76 -17.88 -0.13
C ILE A 66 9.47 -18.72 -0.19
N SER A 67 9.54 -19.98 0.24
CA SER A 67 8.39 -20.88 0.26
C SER A 67 7.31 -20.41 1.24
N GLN A 68 7.70 -19.94 2.43
CA GLN A 68 6.80 -19.40 3.44
C GLN A 68 6.02 -18.19 2.90
N VAL A 69 6.70 -17.19 2.33
CA VAL A 69 6.03 -15.98 1.81
C VAL A 69 5.13 -16.31 0.62
N LEU A 70 5.54 -17.24 -0.25
CA LEU A 70 4.69 -17.74 -1.35
C LEU A 70 3.43 -18.44 -0.82
N GLU A 71 3.57 -19.29 0.20
CA GLU A 71 2.45 -19.99 0.82
C GLU A 71 1.51 -19.01 1.53
N CYS A 72 2.05 -18.10 2.34
CA CYS A 72 1.28 -17.04 2.99
C CYS A 72 0.50 -16.24 1.95
N THR A 73 1.15 -15.76 0.89
CA THR A 73 0.49 -15.01 -0.22
C THR A 73 -0.62 -15.82 -0.91
N SER A 74 -0.48 -17.15 -1.00
CA SER A 74 -1.48 -18.00 -1.66
C SER A 74 -2.72 -18.27 -0.79
N ARG A 75 -2.61 -18.09 0.52
CA ARG A 75 -3.75 -18.26 1.44
C ARG A 75 -4.71 -17.07 1.31
N PRO A 76 -6.04 -17.31 1.27
CA PRO A 76 -7.03 -16.25 1.27
C PRO A 76 -6.84 -15.28 2.44
N PHE A 77 -6.85 -13.98 2.16
CA PHE A 77 -6.74 -12.95 3.18
C PHE A 77 -8.14 -12.60 3.70
N THR A 78 -8.44 -13.01 4.94
CA THR A 78 -9.75 -12.82 5.56
C THR A 78 -9.62 -12.00 6.82
N LEU A 79 -10.53 -11.05 7.02
CA LEU A 79 -10.51 -10.11 8.14
C LEU A 79 -11.75 -10.31 8.99
N ALA A 80 -11.55 -10.49 10.29
CA ALA A 80 -12.65 -10.52 11.25
C ALA A 80 -13.23 -9.11 11.42
N GLN A 81 -14.54 -9.01 11.61
CA GLN A 81 -15.22 -7.70 11.76
C GLN A 81 -14.75 -6.94 13.00
N ASN A 82 -14.31 -7.66 14.03
CA ASN A 82 -13.78 -7.13 15.29
C ASN A 82 -12.25 -7.07 15.31
N LEU A 83 -11.58 -7.15 14.16
CA LEU A 83 -10.12 -7.02 14.10
C LEU A 83 -9.71 -5.60 14.50
N GLU A 84 -8.94 -5.53 15.58
CA GLU A 84 -8.34 -4.30 16.05
C GLU A 84 -7.23 -3.82 15.08
N PRO A 85 -7.14 -2.50 14.79
CA PRO A 85 -6.13 -1.95 13.88
C PRO A 85 -4.70 -2.38 14.20
N ARG A 86 -4.31 -2.31 15.48
CA ARG A 86 -2.97 -2.70 15.96
C ARG A 86 -2.61 -4.16 15.68
N ASP A 87 -3.61 -5.04 15.58
CA ASP A 87 -3.42 -6.48 15.35
C ASP A 87 -3.40 -6.82 13.85
N PHE A 88 -3.72 -5.86 12.97
CA PHE A 88 -3.77 -6.08 11.53
C PHE A 88 -2.43 -6.57 10.96
N HIS A 89 -1.32 -5.98 11.41
CA HIS A 89 0.01 -6.33 10.92
C HIS A 89 0.33 -7.82 11.14
N ILE A 90 -0.19 -8.43 12.20
CA ILE A 90 0.03 -9.85 12.53
C ILE A 90 -0.43 -10.76 11.39
N LEU A 91 -1.45 -10.35 10.62
CA LEU A 91 -2.03 -11.14 9.53
C LEU A 91 -1.24 -11.07 8.22
N CYS A 92 -0.38 -10.07 8.04
CA CYS A 92 0.23 -9.76 6.75
C CYS A 92 1.72 -9.40 6.80
N SER A 93 2.34 -9.45 7.99
CA SER A 93 3.75 -9.20 8.25
C SER A 93 4.30 -10.24 9.22
N GLY A 94 5.56 -10.09 9.66
CA GLY A 94 6.21 -11.09 10.52
C GLY A 94 6.18 -12.48 9.87
N GLU A 95 5.80 -13.50 10.64
CA GLU A 95 5.69 -14.87 10.11
C GLU A 95 4.58 -15.06 9.05
N ASN A 96 3.63 -14.12 8.96
CA ASN A 96 2.59 -14.11 7.93
C ASN A 96 2.90 -13.15 6.80
N LEU A 97 4.18 -12.82 6.57
CA LEU A 97 4.61 -11.90 5.52
C LEU A 97 4.09 -12.33 4.14
N ARG A 98 3.52 -11.37 3.41
CA ARG A 98 2.94 -11.59 2.08
C ARG A 98 3.49 -10.62 1.03
N PHE A 99 3.45 -11.01 -0.24
CA PHE A 99 3.92 -10.15 -1.33
C PHE A 99 3.05 -8.90 -1.53
N GLU A 100 1.76 -8.92 -1.17
CA GLU A 100 0.93 -7.70 -1.18
C GLU A 100 1.52 -6.63 -0.26
N THR A 101 1.87 -7.01 0.98
CA THR A 101 2.48 -6.11 1.98
C THR A 101 3.84 -5.63 1.52
N ILE A 102 4.70 -6.53 1.03
CA ILE A 102 6.04 -6.17 0.54
C ILE A 102 5.92 -5.17 -0.61
N GLY A 103 5.08 -5.44 -1.60
CA GLY A 103 4.92 -4.56 -2.76
C GLY A 103 4.40 -3.18 -2.38
N PHE A 104 3.44 -3.13 -1.45
CA PHE A 104 2.88 -1.89 -0.91
C PHE A 104 3.95 -1.04 -0.21
N LEU A 105 4.72 -1.64 0.71
CA LEU A 105 5.75 -0.92 1.46
C LEU A 105 6.92 -0.50 0.57
N LEU A 106 7.37 -1.33 -0.37
CA LEU A 106 8.44 -0.97 -1.30
C LEU A 106 8.03 0.19 -2.24
N ALA A 107 6.78 0.23 -2.69
CA ALA A 107 6.27 1.34 -3.47
C ALA A 107 6.26 2.65 -2.66
N THR A 108 5.82 2.59 -1.40
CA THR A 108 5.81 3.74 -0.48
C THR A 108 7.22 4.24 -0.18
N ALA A 109 8.16 3.34 0.10
CA ALA A 109 9.57 3.69 0.27
C ALA A 109 10.16 4.38 -0.96
N GLY A 110 9.83 3.86 -2.16
CA GLY A 110 10.26 4.45 -3.43
C GLY A 110 9.73 5.87 -3.64
N ARG A 111 8.45 6.12 -3.31
CA ARG A 111 7.87 7.48 -3.35
C ARG A 111 8.61 8.45 -2.46
N SER A 112 8.96 8.02 -1.25
CA SER A 112 9.68 8.83 -0.26
C SER A 112 11.04 9.27 -0.80
N LEU A 113 11.76 8.35 -1.45
CA LEU A 113 13.05 8.61 -2.07
C LEU A 113 12.94 9.59 -3.25
N THR A 114 11.85 9.50 -4.01
CA THR A 114 11.56 10.39 -5.14
C THR A 114 11.10 11.77 -4.69
N PHE A 115 10.41 11.90 -3.55
CA PHE A 115 10.05 13.18 -2.94
C PHE A 115 11.25 13.96 -2.39
N GLY A 116 12.41 13.32 -2.28
CA GLY A 116 13.66 13.98 -1.93
C GLY A 116 14.21 13.64 -0.56
N PHE A 117 13.53 12.79 0.22
CA PHE A 117 14.17 12.21 1.41
C PHE A 117 15.28 11.25 0.97
N VAL A 118 16.46 11.38 1.57
CA VAL A 118 17.62 10.55 1.27
C VAL A 118 18.11 9.96 2.58
N PRO A 119 17.92 8.65 2.80
CA PRO A 119 18.49 7.93 3.95
C PRO A 119 19.98 8.19 4.08
N ASP A 120 20.50 8.13 5.31
CA ASP A 120 21.93 8.36 5.58
C ASP A 120 22.84 7.48 4.73
N LEU A 121 22.44 6.23 4.50
CA LEU A 121 23.15 5.27 3.63
C LEU A 121 23.36 5.77 2.19
N LEU A 122 22.49 6.64 1.70
CA LEU A 122 22.45 7.16 0.33
C LEU A 122 22.88 8.63 0.23
N ASN A 123 23.24 9.26 1.35
CA ASN A 123 23.53 10.69 1.44
C ASN A 123 24.97 11.07 1.04
N ASP A 124 25.77 10.10 0.58
CA ASP A 124 27.10 10.36 0.02
C ASP A 124 26.99 10.92 -1.42
N PRO A 125 27.54 12.12 -1.71
CA PRO A 125 27.56 12.69 -3.06
C PRO A 125 28.17 11.77 -4.14
N ALA A 126 29.08 10.87 -3.76
CA ALA A 126 29.65 9.86 -4.65
C ALA A 126 28.63 8.79 -5.09
N ASN A 127 27.52 8.66 -4.36
CA ASN A 127 26.51 7.61 -4.51
C ASN A 127 25.25 8.08 -5.26
N ARG A 128 25.31 9.17 -6.05
CA ARG A 128 24.15 9.63 -6.84
C ARG A 128 23.59 8.54 -7.77
N ALA A 129 24.46 7.71 -8.36
CA ALA A 129 24.06 6.58 -9.18
C ALA A 129 23.33 5.50 -8.36
N LEU A 130 23.79 5.26 -7.12
CA LEU A 130 23.17 4.30 -6.19
C LEU A 130 21.74 4.71 -5.84
N LYS A 131 21.48 6.01 -5.61
CA LYS A 131 20.11 6.51 -5.39
C LYS A 131 19.19 6.14 -6.56
N SER A 132 19.58 6.47 -7.79
CA SER A 132 18.76 6.16 -8.98
C SER A 132 18.55 4.66 -9.16
N GLN A 133 19.61 3.86 -9.00
CA GLN A 133 19.54 2.40 -9.11
C GLN A 133 18.61 1.80 -8.04
N PHE A 134 18.66 2.33 -6.82
CA PHE A 134 17.81 1.88 -5.73
C PHE A 134 16.35 2.27 -5.95
N THR A 135 16.07 3.50 -6.41
CA THR A 135 14.70 3.89 -6.81
C THR A 135 14.15 2.96 -7.90
N ASP A 136 14.93 2.66 -8.93
CA ASP A 136 14.54 1.73 -10.00
C ASP A 136 14.34 0.30 -9.48
N GLU A 137 15.15 -0.12 -8.51
CA GLU A 137 14.99 -1.41 -7.85
C GLU A 137 13.70 -1.50 -7.04
N LEU A 138 13.36 -0.47 -6.25
CA LEU A 138 12.11 -0.43 -5.50
C LEU A 138 10.89 -0.47 -6.44
N LEU A 139 10.95 0.23 -7.59
CA LEU A 139 9.86 0.21 -8.56
C LEU A 139 9.73 -1.16 -9.23
N ARG A 140 10.86 -1.78 -9.59
CA ARG A 140 10.90 -3.12 -10.16
C ARG A 140 10.38 -4.16 -9.16
N ALA A 141 10.84 -4.14 -7.92
CA ALA A 141 10.45 -5.09 -6.88
C ALA A 141 8.95 -4.97 -6.55
N SER A 142 8.44 -3.75 -6.32
CA SER A 142 7.00 -3.54 -6.09
C SER A 142 6.15 -3.95 -7.30
N THR A 143 6.63 -3.72 -8.52
CA THR A 143 5.95 -4.18 -9.74
C THR A 143 5.97 -5.72 -9.87
N THR A 144 7.06 -6.36 -9.47
CA THR A 144 7.15 -7.83 -9.39
C THR A 144 6.17 -8.40 -8.39
N CYS A 145 5.95 -7.74 -7.25
CA CYS A 145 4.90 -8.13 -6.29
C CYS A 145 3.50 -8.10 -6.92
N LEU A 146 3.18 -7.10 -7.75
CA LEU A 146 1.91 -7.07 -8.49
C LEU A 146 1.74 -8.32 -9.36
N PHE A 147 2.77 -8.68 -10.14
CA PHE A 147 2.75 -9.89 -10.97
C PHE A 147 2.67 -11.18 -10.16
N LEU A 148 3.37 -11.27 -9.02
CA LEU A 148 3.27 -12.42 -8.13
C LEU A 148 1.84 -12.57 -7.58
N CYS A 149 1.24 -11.47 -7.12
CA CYS A 149 -0.09 -11.49 -6.52
C CYS A 149 -1.18 -11.84 -7.54
N THR A 150 -1.07 -11.45 -8.82
CA THR A 150 -2.03 -11.88 -9.86
C THR A 150 -2.00 -13.39 -10.11
N MET A 151 -0.88 -14.06 -9.80
CA MET A 151 -0.73 -15.51 -9.95
C MET A 151 -1.10 -16.32 -8.70
N LEU A 152 -1.14 -15.68 -7.52
CA LEU A 152 -1.16 -16.36 -6.23
C LEU A 152 -2.35 -15.98 -5.36
N ALA A 153 -2.72 -14.70 -5.34
CA ALA A 153 -3.67 -14.16 -4.37
C ALA A 153 -5.02 -13.83 -5.00
N THR A 154 -6.08 -14.00 -4.22
CA THR A 154 -7.36 -13.33 -4.50
C THR A 154 -7.26 -11.86 -4.14
N VAL A 155 -8.00 -11.01 -4.85
CA VAL A 155 -8.03 -9.56 -4.56
C VAL A 155 -8.48 -9.34 -3.12
N ASN A 156 -7.69 -8.57 -2.38
CA ASN A 156 -7.93 -8.17 -0.99
C ASN A 156 -7.52 -6.71 -0.79
N ASP A 157 -7.75 -6.15 0.40
CA ASP A 157 -7.48 -4.74 0.70
C ASP A 157 -6.02 -4.34 0.45
N ILE A 158 -5.05 -5.17 0.87
CA ILE A 158 -3.62 -4.90 0.68
C ILE A 158 -3.26 -4.94 -0.81
N THR A 159 -3.90 -5.81 -1.60
CA THR A 159 -3.75 -5.79 -3.06
C THR A 159 -4.11 -4.41 -3.62
N VAL A 160 -5.25 -3.82 -3.23
CA VAL A 160 -5.66 -2.51 -3.75
C VAL A 160 -4.72 -1.40 -3.24
N TRP A 161 -4.26 -1.47 -1.99
CA TRP A 161 -3.25 -0.54 -1.45
C TRP A 161 -1.94 -0.61 -2.23
N MET A 162 -1.45 -1.81 -2.51
CA MET A 162 -0.25 -2.04 -3.31
C MET A 162 -0.40 -1.47 -4.72
N TYR A 163 -1.53 -1.70 -5.40
CA TYR A 163 -1.78 -1.12 -6.73
C TYR A 163 -1.84 0.41 -6.70
N TYR A 164 -2.44 0.99 -5.65
CA TYR A 164 -2.53 2.44 -5.48
C TYR A 164 -1.15 3.07 -5.26
N GLU A 165 -0.37 2.55 -4.32
CA GLU A 165 0.98 3.06 -4.04
C GLU A 165 1.92 2.87 -5.23
N ASN A 166 1.87 1.70 -5.89
CA ASN A 166 2.66 1.47 -7.09
C ASN A 166 2.22 2.36 -8.26
N TYR A 167 0.92 2.68 -8.38
CA TYR A 167 0.44 3.66 -9.36
C TYR A 167 1.05 5.04 -9.11
N LEU A 168 0.99 5.54 -7.88
CA LEU A 168 1.57 6.83 -7.54
C LEU A 168 3.09 6.82 -7.77
N PHE A 169 3.79 5.77 -7.36
CA PHE A 169 5.22 5.65 -7.60
C PHE A 169 5.55 5.62 -9.10
N THR A 170 4.79 4.85 -9.89
CA THR A 170 4.95 4.78 -11.35
C THR A 170 4.73 6.16 -11.98
N THR A 171 3.75 6.94 -11.50
CA THR A 171 3.50 8.30 -12.02
C THR A 171 4.64 9.26 -11.74
N MET A 172 5.31 9.14 -10.59
CA MET A 172 6.47 9.95 -10.25
C MET A 172 7.67 9.62 -11.13
N MET A 173 7.87 8.33 -11.44
CA MET A 173 9.02 7.86 -12.22
C MET A 173 8.83 8.02 -13.73
N CYS A 174 7.62 7.80 -14.24
CA CYS A 174 7.33 7.75 -15.67
C CYS A 174 6.48 8.92 -16.18
N GLY A 175 6.04 9.81 -15.28
CA GLY A 175 5.14 10.92 -15.57
C GLY A 175 3.67 10.47 -15.75
N TYR A 176 2.73 11.35 -15.40
CA TYR A 176 1.29 11.05 -15.49
C TYR A 176 0.80 10.79 -16.92
N ALA A 177 1.39 11.41 -17.95
CA ALA A 177 1.00 11.21 -19.34
C ALA A 177 1.53 9.88 -19.94
N GLY A 178 2.51 9.24 -19.28
CA GLY A 178 3.20 8.06 -19.77
C GLY A 178 2.28 6.82 -19.86
N PRO A 179 2.48 5.94 -20.86
CA PRO A 179 1.75 4.66 -20.94
C PRO A 179 1.81 3.80 -19.67
N PRO A 180 2.94 3.68 -18.93
CA PRO A 180 2.99 2.90 -17.69
C PRO A 180 1.98 3.37 -16.64
N SER A 181 1.93 4.69 -16.40
CA SER A 181 1.04 5.32 -15.42
C SER A 181 -0.44 5.09 -15.76
N TRP A 182 -0.80 5.27 -17.04
CA TRP A 182 -2.17 5.06 -17.48
C TRP A 182 -2.61 3.60 -17.46
N ARG A 183 -1.71 2.66 -17.77
CA ARG A 183 -1.99 1.22 -17.65
C ARG A 183 -2.20 0.84 -16.18
N ARG A 184 -1.34 1.31 -15.28
CA ARG A 184 -1.44 1.00 -13.85
C ARG A 184 -2.72 1.55 -13.23
N LEU A 185 -3.17 2.75 -13.61
CA LEU A 185 -4.48 3.25 -13.19
C LEU A 185 -5.64 2.35 -13.67
N GLY A 186 -5.54 1.83 -14.90
CA GLY A 186 -6.51 0.85 -15.41
C GLY A 186 -6.56 -0.40 -14.54
N GLU A 187 -5.40 -0.95 -14.21
CA GLU A 187 -5.30 -2.13 -13.34
C GLU A 187 -5.82 -1.85 -11.93
N LEU A 188 -5.49 -0.70 -11.34
CA LEU A 188 -6.04 -0.25 -10.06
C LEU A 188 -7.57 -0.19 -10.10
N SER A 189 -8.15 0.39 -11.14
CA SER A 189 -9.62 0.45 -11.30
C SER A 189 -10.24 -0.95 -11.36
N THR A 190 -9.57 -1.90 -12.04
CA THR A 190 -9.99 -3.31 -12.08
C THR A 190 -9.98 -3.93 -10.68
N GLN A 191 -8.93 -3.70 -9.88
CA GLN A 191 -8.86 -4.24 -8.52
C GLN A 191 -9.93 -3.63 -7.59
N ILE A 192 -10.21 -2.33 -7.72
CA ILE A 192 -11.29 -1.63 -6.99
C ILE A 192 -12.65 -2.28 -7.28
N TYR A 193 -12.94 -2.56 -8.55
CA TYR A 193 -14.18 -3.23 -8.93
C TYR A 193 -14.22 -4.69 -8.47
N ALA A 194 -13.11 -5.41 -8.58
CA ALA A 194 -13.00 -6.81 -8.16
C ALA A 194 -13.19 -6.99 -6.64
N LEU A 195 -12.60 -6.12 -5.82
CA LEU A 195 -12.80 -6.15 -4.36
C LEU A 195 -14.19 -5.62 -3.95
N GLY A 196 -14.79 -4.79 -4.79
CA GLY A 196 -16.13 -4.24 -4.52
C GLY A 196 -16.14 -2.95 -3.70
N ILE A 197 -14.99 -2.32 -3.43
CA ILE A 197 -14.89 -1.12 -2.57
C ILE A 197 -15.50 0.15 -3.18
N HIS A 198 -16.04 0.05 -4.39
CA HIS A 198 -16.87 1.07 -5.03
C HIS A 198 -18.33 1.04 -4.55
N LYS A 199 -18.69 0.08 -3.69
CA LYS A 199 -20.00 -0.02 -3.04
C LYS A 199 -19.90 -0.04 -1.52
N GLU A 200 -20.71 0.72 -0.80
CA GLU A 200 -20.71 0.75 0.67
C GLU A 200 -21.17 -0.58 1.26
N SER A 201 -22.13 -1.24 0.60
CA SER A 201 -22.68 -2.54 1.02
C SER A 201 -21.62 -3.64 1.15
N THR A 202 -20.53 -3.59 0.39
CA THR A 202 -19.42 -4.56 0.47
C THR A 202 -18.52 -4.34 1.68
N SER A 203 -18.67 -3.19 2.35
CA SER A 203 -17.91 -2.81 3.54
C SER A 203 -18.74 -2.87 4.82
N ALA A 204 -19.95 -3.46 4.77
CA ALA A 204 -20.81 -3.62 5.93
C ALA A 204 -20.19 -4.53 7.02
N ASN A 205 -19.46 -5.57 6.62
CA ASN A 205 -18.95 -6.62 7.51
C ASN A 205 -17.44 -6.51 7.80
N VAL A 206 -16.80 -5.40 7.45
CA VAL A 206 -15.39 -5.15 7.79
C VAL A 206 -15.26 -4.24 9.02
N PRO A 207 -14.10 -4.23 9.69
CA PRO A 207 -13.82 -3.28 10.76
C PRO A 207 -14.05 -1.83 10.33
N LEU A 208 -14.42 -0.95 11.27
CA LEU A 208 -14.72 0.45 11.00
C LEU A 208 -13.53 1.20 10.40
N TRP A 209 -12.34 0.98 10.95
CA TRP A 209 -11.09 1.55 10.44
C TRP A 209 -10.85 1.16 8.97
N LEU A 210 -11.16 -0.09 8.59
CA LEU A 210 -10.98 -0.55 7.22
C LEU A 210 -12.04 0.03 6.28
N ARG A 211 -13.28 0.16 6.75
CA ARG A 211 -14.35 0.81 5.99
C ARG A 211 -13.94 2.23 5.61
N GLU A 212 -13.37 2.98 6.55
CA GLU A 212 -12.92 4.34 6.30
C GLU A 212 -11.70 4.40 5.37
N THR A 213 -10.71 3.54 5.60
CA THR A 213 -9.56 3.37 4.68
C THR A 213 -10.02 3.07 3.25
N ARG A 214 -11.05 2.23 3.07
CA ARG A 214 -11.65 1.94 1.76
C ARG A 214 -12.27 3.19 1.12
N LYS A 215 -12.96 4.05 1.89
CA LYS A 215 -13.53 5.31 1.38
C LYS A 215 -12.43 6.28 0.94
N ARG A 216 -11.37 6.44 1.74
CA ARG A 216 -10.20 7.26 1.41
C ARG A 216 -9.54 6.80 0.11
N LEU A 217 -9.26 5.50 0.03
CA LEU A 217 -8.63 4.86 -1.13
C LEU A 217 -9.50 5.02 -2.39
N PHE A 218 -10.80 4.72 -2.29
CA PHE A 218 -11.73 4.82 -3.41
C PHE A 218 -11.85 6.27 -3.90
N THR A 219 -12.07 7.22 -2.98
CA THR A 219 -12.28 8.64 -3.32
C THR A 219 -11.01 9.25 -3.94
N SER A 220 -9.84 8.92 -3.40
CA SER A 220 -8.57 9.35 -3.98
C SER A 220 -8.34 8.75 -5.37
N SER A 221 -8.58 7.44 -5.54
CA SER A 221 -8.48 6.77 -6.85
C SER A 221 -9.46 7.35 -7.88
N TYR A 222 -10.68 7.69 -7.44
CA TYR A 222 -11.69 8.36 -8.26
C TYR A 222 -11.20 9.74 -8.71
N ASN A 223 -10.63 10.54 -7.81
CA ASN A 223 -10.07 11.84 -8.13
C ASN A 223 -8.91 11.72 -9.14
N GLN A 224 -7.99 10.79 -8.91
CA GLN A 224 -6.88 10.51 -9.83
C GLN A 224 -7.38 10.14 -11.23
N ASP A 225 -8.42 9.29 -11.35
CA ASP A 225 -9.06 8.94 -12.62
C ASP A 225 -9.65 10.18 -13.32
N LYS A 226 -10.34 11.07 -12.60
CA LYS A 226 -10.85 12.31 -13.21
C LYS A 226 -9.76 13.25 -13.66
N ALA A 227 -8.78 13.52 -12.79
CA ALA A 227 -7.73 14.47 -13.06
C ALA A 227 -6.96 14.09 -14.33
N ILE A 228 -6.51 12.84 -14.42
CA ILE A 228 -5.71 12.37 -15.55
C ILE A 228 -6.55 12.18 -16.82
N SER A 229 -7.80 11.71 -16.72
CA SER A 229 -8.69 11.56 -17.89
C SER A 229 -9.05 12.92 -18.48
N THR A 230 -9.37 13.91 -17.64
CA THR A 230 -9.62 15.28 -18.10
C THR A 230 -8.37 15.89 -18.74
N PHE A 231 -7.21 15.78 -18.07
CA PHE A 231 -5.97 16.36 -18.59
C PHE A 231 -5.54 15.76 -19.94
N LEU A 232 -5.72 14.45 -20.13
CA LEU A 232 -5.32 13.75 -21.35
C LEU A 232 -6.44 13.64 -22.40
N GLY A 233 -7.64 14.16 -22.13
CA GLY A 233 -8.81 14.01 -22.99
C GLY A 233 -9.26 12.54 -23.18
N ARG A 234 -9.06 11.69 -22.17
CA ARG A 234 -9.39 10.26 -22.22
C ARG A 234 -10.71 9.97 -21.50
N PRO A 235 -11.42 8.87 -21.83
CA PRO A 235 -12.57 8.43 -21.06
C PRO A 235 -12.20 8.11 -19.60
N ILE A 236 -13.14 8.36 -18.68
CA ILE A 236 -13.02 7.97 -17.28
C ILE A 236 -13.21 6.46 -17.10
N ARG A 237 -12.51 5.84 -16.15
CA ARG A 237 -12.66 4.41 -15.83
C ARG A 237 -13.55 4.15 -14.62
N ILE A 238 -13.52 5.05 -13.64
CA ILE A 238 -14.30 4.91 -12.41
C ILE A 238 -15.59 5.72 -12.56
N SER A 239 -16.67 5.10 -13.02
CA SER A 239 -17.93 5.80 -13.28
C SER A 239 -18.74 6.01 -12.01
N LYS A 240 -19.23 7.23 -11.78
CA LYS A 240 -20.15 7.53 -10.66
C LYS A 240 -21.43 6.71 -10.74
N ARG A 241 -21.87 6.32 -11.96
CA ARG A 241 -23.10 5.52 -12.16
C ARG A 241 -23.06 4.14 -11.50
N HIS A 242 -21.87 3.64 -11.19
CA HIS A 242 -21.69 2.33 -10.56
C HIS A 242 -21.25 2.43 -9.10
N THR A 243 -21.20 3.63 -8.51
CA THR A 243 -20.61 3.89 -7.20
C THR A 243 -21.59 4.55 -6.24
N ASP A 244 -21.68 4.06 -5.00
CA ASP A 244 -22.48 4.65 -3.92
C ASP A 244 -21.66 5.14 -2.70
N ILE A 245 -20.33 5.09 -2.78
CA ILE A 245 -19.40 5.54 -1.72
C ILE A 245 -19.65 7.00 -1.33
N SER A 246 -19.88 7.23 -0.03
CA SER A 246 -19.84 8.54 0.61
C SER A 246 -18.41 9.06 0.78
N LEU A 247 -18.27 10.38 0.99
CA LEU A 247 -16.98 10.98 1.25
C LEU A 247 -16.36 10.39 2.53
N PRO A 248 -15.01 10.26 2.58
CA PRO A 248 -14.32 9.88 3.80
C PRO A 248 -14.55 10.94 4.89
N LEU A 249 -14.47 10.50 6.15
CA LEU A 249 -14.50 11.37 7.31
C LEU A 249 -13.20 12.19 7.38
N ASP A 250 -13.33 13.44 7.81
CA ASP A 250 -12.22 14.33 8.10
C ASP A 250 -11.71 14.06 9.52
N ILE A 251 -11.01 12.94 9.69
CA ILE A 251 -10.43 12.46 10.95
C ILE A 251 -8.98 12.05 10.73
N SER A 252 -8.15 12.14 11.76
CA SER A 252 -6.74 11.77 11.67
C SER A 252 -6.53 10.26 11.50
N ASP A 253 -5.30 9.86 11.21
CA ASP A 253 -4.94 8.44 11.15
C ASP A 253 -5.04 7.78 12.53
N GLU A 254 -4.64 8.49 13.59
CA GLU A 254 -4.73 8.05 14.98
C GLU A 254 -6.20 7.86 15.39
N GLU A 255 -7.09 8.75 14.98
CA GLU A 255 -8.53 8.59 15.21
C GLU A 255 -9.09 7.40 14.42
N THR A 256 -8.60 7.20 13.20
CA THR A 256 -9.00 6.07 12.35
C THR A 256 -8.56 4.73 12.96
N VAL A 257 -7.35 4.64 13.50
CA VAL A 257 -6.87 3.40 14.14
C VAL A 257 -7.13 3.38 15.65
N GLY A 258 -7.82 4.39 16.18
CA GLY A 258 -8.11 4.54 17.60
C GLY A 258 -9.32 3.74 18.07
N ASP A 259 -9.56 3.80 19.37
CA ASP A 259 -10.64 3.04 20.01
C ASP A 259 -12.02 3.46 19.48
N ARG A 260 -12.94 2.48 19.42
CA ARG A 260 -14.31 2.63 18.91
C ARG A 260 -15.13 3.74 19.59
N ALA A 261 -14.76 4.15 20.80
CA ALA A 261 -15.39 5.27 21.51
C ALA A 261 -15.14 6.62 20.82
N GLY A 262 -13.90 6.88 20.36
CA GLY A 262 -13.54 8.13 19.68
C GLY A 262 -14.23 8.30 18.32
N TRP A 263 -14.47 7.19 17.62
CA TRP A 263 -15.23 7.13 16.37
C TRP A 263 -16.68 7.61 16.51
N LEU A 264 -17.34 7.23 17.62
CA LEU A 264 -18.74 7.59 17.85
C LEU A 264 -18.86 9.06 18.26
N GLU A 265 -17.95 9.60 19.07
CA GLU A 265 -18.04 11.02 19.45
C GLU A 265 -17.90 11.96 18.24
N HIS A 266 -16.97 11.68 17.31
CA HIS A 266 -16.78 12.50 16.10
C HIS A 266 -17.80 12.23 15.00
N GLY A 267 -18.19 10.97 14.78
CA GLY A 267 -19.19 10.61 13.78
C GLY A 267 -20.57 11.22 14.05
N TRP A 268 -20.93 11.40 15.33
CA TRP A 268 -22.18 12.05 15.73
C TRP A 268 -22.12 13.58 15.62
N GLN A 269 -20.96 14.20 15.79
CA GLN A 269 -20.79 15.65 15.62
C GLN A 269 -20.84 16.07 14.14
N MET A 270 -20.21 15.30 13.25
CA MET A 270 -20.24 15.56 11.81
C MET A 270 -21.66 15.38 11.22
N ALA A 271 -22.41 14.38 11.67
CA ALA A 271 -23.79 14.17 11.22
C ALA A 271 -24.75 15.33 11.60
N LYS A 272 -24.47 16.05 12.70
CA LYS A 272 -25.23 17.26 13.07
C LYS A 272 -24.87 18.46 12.21
N GLY A 273 -23.59 18.65 11.88
CA GLY A 273 -23.12 19.79 11.07
C GLY A 273 -23.61 19.80 9.61
N PHE A 274 -24.18 18.69 9.11
CA PHE A 274 -24.83 18.61 7.79
C PHE A 274 -26.36 18.74 7.85
N MET A 275 -26.96 18.84 9.05
CA MET A 275 -28.41 19.00 9.26
C MET A 275 -28.82 20.42 9.69
N ASP A 276 -27.85 21.32 9.87
CA ASP A 276 -28.02 22.76 10.09
C ASP A 276 -27.54 23.56 8.87
#